data_AF-A0A3N0YST3-F1
#
_entry.id   AF-A0A3N0YST3-F1
#
_cell.length_a   1.000
_cell.length_b   1.000
_cell.length_c   1.000
_cell.angle_alpha   90.00
_cell.angle_beta   90.00
_cell.angle_gamma   90.00
#
_symmetry.space_group_name_H-M   'P 1'
#
loop_
_entity.id
_entity.type
_entity.pdbx_description
1 polymer ?
#
loop_
_entity_poly.entity_id
_entity_poly.type
_entity_poly.pdbx_seq_one_letter_code
_entity_poly.pdbx_strand_id
1 'polypeptide(L)'
;METQRILMRSLAVMFIASVIWTITDAPQRVFTCCTAVSTVEFTDPVIGVRLQKQSLPCVKAVLFETKRGELCCDPRQSWVKEKCMQFIVLCVVPVLVSMDSRHLAGDQQTSCHDPTGYPVPKSGVPSSAS
;
A
#
# COMPACT_ATOMS: atom_id res chain seq x y z
N MET A 1 4.94 -2.27 -60.99
CA MET A 1 5.95 -2.78 -60.04
C MET A 1 6.08 -1.87 -58.82
N GLU A 2 6.09 -0.54 -58.99
CA GLU A 2 6.15 0.47 -57.91
C GLU A 2 5.05 0.35 -56.83
N THR A 3 3.78 0.20 -57.20
CA THR A 3 2.66 0.20 -56.23
C THR A 3 2.71 -0.96 -55.25
N GLN A 4 3.11 -2.15 -55.72
CA GLN A 4 3.29 -3.35 -54.89
C GLN A 4 4.44 -3.16 -53.88
N ARG A 5 5.52 -2.51 -54.29
CA ARG A 5 6.67 -2.19 -53.43
C ARG A 5 6.29 -1.18 -52.34
N ILE A 6 5.43 -0.20 -52.66
CA ILE A 6 4.94 0.80 -51.70
C ILE A 6 4.02 0.14 -50.66
N LEU A 7 3.09 -0.71 -51.10
CA LEU A 7 2.18 -1.44 -50.22
C LEU A 7 2.93 -2.35 -49.23
N MET A 8 3.96 -3.08 -49.70
CA MET A 8 4.76 -3.91 -48.80
C MET A 8 5.53 -3.11 -47.75
N ARG A 9 6.05 -1.92 -48.13
CA ARG A 9 6.75 -1.03 -47.19
C ARG A 9 5.80 -0.48 -46.14
N SER A 10 4.59 -0.06 -46.51
CA SER A 10 3.61 0.43 -45.55
C SER A 10 3.14 -0.66 -44.59
N LEU A 11 2.94 -1.89 -45.09
CA LEU A 11 2.55 -3.03 -44.25
C LEU A 11 3.65 -3.38 -43.25
N ALA A 12 4.91 -3.38 -43.67
CA ALA A 12 6.05 -3.62 -42.79
C ALA A 12 6.15 -2.57 -41.68
N VAL A 13 5.99 -1.27 -42.01
CA VAL A 13 6.03 -0.19 -41.02
C VAL A 13 4.89 -0.31 -40.02
N MET A 14 3.67 -0.61 -40.48
CA MET A 14 2.51 -0.84 -39.60
C MET A 14 2.73 -2.03 -38.65
N PHE A 15 3.29 -3.12 -39.16
CA PHE A 15 3.57 -4.31 -38.36
C PHE A 15 4.63 -4.04 -37.29
N ILE A 16 5.71 -3.33 -37.65
CA ILE A 16 6.77 -2.95 -36.71
C ILE A 16 6.22 -1.99 -35.64
N ALA A 17 5.44 -0.98 -36.02
CA ALA A 17 4.82 -0.05 -35.07
C ALA A 17 3.87 -0.76 -34.10
N SER A 18 3.08 -1.73 -34.59
CA SER A 18 2.19 -2.53 -33.75
C SER A 18 2.94 -3.41 -32.75
N VAL A 19 4.08 -3.98 -33.14
CA VAL A 19 4.91 -4.82 -32.24
C VAL A 19 5.63 -3.99 -31.19
N ILE A 20 6.06 -2.76 -31.52
CA ILE A 20 6.74 -1.88 -30.56
C ILE A 20 5.78 -1.46 -29.42
N TRP A 21 4.50 -1.21 -29.73
CA TRP A 21 3.52 -0.80 -28.71
C TRP A 21 3.22 -1.91 -27.69
N THR A 22 3.29 -3.19 -28.08
CA THR A 22 3.01 -4.31 -27.16
C THR A 22 4.17 -4.64 -26.22
N ILE A 23 5.36 -4.07 -26.42
CA ILE A 23 6.57 -4.36 -25.64
C ILE A 23 6.79 -3.35 -24.49
N THR A 24 6.14 -2.19 -24.51
CA THR A 24 6.37 -1.11 -23.53
C THR A 24 5.73 -1.31 -22.16
N ASP A 25 4.89 -2.32 -21.96
CA ASP A 25 4.45 -2.72 -20.62
C ASP A 25 5.43 -3.73 -20.03
N ALA A 26 6.62 -3.26 -19.67
CA ALA A 26 7.46 -4.00 -18.73
C ALA A 26 6.65 -4.13 -17.43
N PRO A 27 6.34 -5.36 -16.95
CA PRO A 27 5.63 -5.52 -15.70
C PRO A 27 6.52 -4.95 -14.61
N GLN A 28 6.17 -3.75 -14.13
CA GLN A 28 6.75 -3.18 -12.94
C GLN A 28 6.55 -4.22 -11.86
N ARG A 29 7.63 -4.85 -11.39
CA ARG A 29 7.54 -5.87 -10.35
C ARG A 29 6.90 -5.22 -9.14
N VAL A 30 5.61 -5.46 -8.96
CA VAL A 30 4.85 -5.02 -7.79
C VAL A 30 5.32 -5.87 -6.62
N PHE A 31 6.37 -5.42 -5.97
CA PHE A 31 6.76 -5.97 -4.69
C PHE A 31 5.66 -5.64 -3.68
N THR A 32 5.18 -6.63 -2.94
CA THR A 32 4.18 -6.46 -1.87
C THR A 32 4.75 -5.78 -0.61
N CYS A 33 5.96 -5.23 -0.71
CA CYS A 33 6.73 -4.65 0.38
C CYS A 33 7.39 -3.35 -0.06
N CYS A 34 7.73 -2.49 0.91
CA CYS A 34 8.47 -1.27 0.63
C CYS A 34 9.89 -1.58 0.16
N THR A 35 10.25 -1.15 -1.05
CA THR A 35 11.63 -1.15 -1.57
C THR A 35 12.33 0.19 -1.36
N ALA A 36 11.55 1.26 -1.14
CA ALA A 36 12.00 2.59 -0.78
C ALA A 36 11.17 3.15 0.37
N VAL A 37 11.70 4.15 1.06
CA VAL A 37 11.05 4.83 2.18
C VAL A 37 10.99 6.33 1.93
N SER A 38 9.88 6.95 2.33
CA SER A 38 9.72 8.39 2.36
C SER A 38 10.26 8.96 3.67
N THR A 39 10.95 10.09 3.56
CA THR A 39 11.35 10.94 4.69
C THR A 39 10.44 12.15 4.86
N VAL A 40 9.57 12.39 3.88
CA VAL A 40 8.63 13.53 3.84
C VAL A 40 7.48 13.24 4.80
N GLU A 41 7.23 14.19 5.69
CA GLU A 41 6.09 14.14 6.61
C GLU A 41 4.77 14.30 5.84
N PHE A 42 3.76 13.56 6.26
CA PHE A 42 2.42 13.64 5.70
C PHE A 42 1.42 14.05 6.78
N THR A 43 0.38 14.76 6.35
CA THR A 43 -0.70 15.26 7.22
C THR A 43 -1.94 14.36 7.20
N ASP A 44 -1.99 13.37 6.31
CA ASP A 44 -3.13 12.46 6.19
C ASP A 44 -3.38 11.68 7.50
N PRO A 45 -4.65 11.47 7.89
CA PRO A 45 -4.99 10.68 9.06
C PRO A 45 -4.50 9.23 8.92
N VAL A 46 -3.84 8.74 9.97
CA VAL A 46 -3.36 7.36 10.07
C VAL A 46 -4.50 6.47 10.58
N ILE A 47 -4.88 5.48 9.80
CA ILE A 47 -5.90 4.48 10.17
C ILE A 47 -5.28 3.14 10.60
N GLY A 48 -4.02 2.91 10.27
CA GLY A 48 -3.28 1.70 10.63
C GLY A 48 -1.76 1.90 10.58
N VAL A 49 -1.05 1.09 11.37
CA VAL A 49 0.42 1.11 11.45
C VAL A 49 0.95 -0.32 11.38
N ARG A 50 1.89 -0.58 10.46
CA ARG A 50 2.54 -1.89 10.31
C ARG A 50 4.06 -1.71 10.23
N LEU A 51 4.79 -2.59 10.92
CA LEU A 51 6.26 -2.60 10.89
C LEU A 51 6.74 -3.62 9.86
N GLN A 52 7.52 -3.17 8.89
CA GLN A 52 8.17 -4.03 7.91
C GLN A 52 9.60 -4.32 8.33
N LYS A 53 9.92 -5.61 8.44
CA LYS A 53 11.30 -6.09 8.63
C LYS A 53 12.06 -6.00 7.31
N GLN A 54 13.35 -5.74 7.40
CA GLN A 54 14.23 -5.76 6.23
C GLN A 54 14.38 -7.19 5.71
N SER A 55 14.14 -7.38 4.40
CA SER A 55 14.32 -8.65 3.70
C SER A 55 14.44 -8.36 2.21
N LEU A 56 15.66 -8.34 1.68
CA LEU A 56 15.94 -7.93 0.30
C LEU A 56 14.98 -8.60 -0.71
N PRO A 57 14.34 -7.83 -1.62
CA PRO A 57 14.58 -6.41 -1.92
C PRO A 57 13.84 -5.41 -1.00
N CYS A 58 13.09 -5.89 -0.01
CA CYS A 58 12.35 -5.07 0.95
C CYS A 58 13.29 -4.40 1.95
N VAL A 59 13.11 -3.09 2.16
CA VAL A 59 13.85 -2.31 3.16
C VAL A 59 13.10 -2.27 4.50
N LYS A 60 13.78 -1.87 5.57
CA LYS A 60 13.13 -1.63 6.87
C LYS A 60 12.24 -0.39 6.77
N ALA A 61 10.94 -0.52 7.05
CA ALA A 61 9.98 0.57 6.90
C ALA A 61 8.89 0.52 7.97
N VAL A 62 8.30 1.68 8.27
CA VAL A 62 6.97 1.76 8.92
C VAL A 62 5.96 2.03 7.81
N LEU A 63 4.94 1.19 7.71
CA LEU A 63 3.83 1.37 6.78
C LEU A 63 2.69 2.04 7.55
N PHE A 64 2.29 3.22 7.08
CA PHE A 64 1.10 3.88 7.54
C PHE A 64 -0.03 3.65 6.55
N GLU A 65 -1.11 3.04 7.02
CA GLU A 65 -2.34 2.96 6.26
C GLU A 65 -3.06 4.30 6.40
N THR A 66 -3.39 4.90 5.26
CA THR A 66 -4.16 6.14 5.15
C THR A 66 -5.33 5.93 4.20
N LYS A 67 -6.26 6.88 4.14
CA LYS A 67 -7.38 6.84 3.18
C LYS A 67 -6.91 6.86 1.71
N ARG A 68 -5.69 7.33 1.45
CA ARG A 68 -5.08 7.41 0.11
C ARG A 68 -4.27 6.18 -0.27
N GLY A 69 -4.08 5.26 0.68
CA GLY A 69 -3.27 4.06 0.51
C GLY A 69 -2.18 3.91 1.57
N GLU A 70 -1.31 2.94 1.37
CA GLU A 70 -0.18 2.63 2.25
C GLU A 70 1.02 3.54 1.94
N LEU A 71 1.58 4.15 2.98
CA LEU A 71 2.78 4.99 2.90
C LEU A 71 3.97 4.30 3.58
N CYS A 72 5.03 4.08 2.83
CA CYS A 72 6.30 3.56 3.34
C CYS A 72 7.14 4.70 3.93
N CYS A 73 7.40 4.69 5.23
CA CYS A 73 8.14 5.73 5.92
C CYS A 73 9.41 5.20 6.59
N ASP A 74 10.44 6.05 6.64
CA ASP A 74 11.72 5.70 7.28
C ASP A 74 11.56 5.70 8.81
N PRO A 75 11.75 4.55 9.50
CA PRO A 75 11.63 4.45 10.95
C PRO A 75 12.62 5.35 11.73
N ARG A 76 13.64 5.89 11.08
CA ARG A 76 14.64 6.78 11.69
C ARG A 76 14.11 8.19 11.91
N GLN A 77 13.08 8.60 11.17
CA GLN A 77 12.50 9.94 11.31
C GLN A 77 11.79 10.10 12.67
N SER A 78 11.98 11.24 13.32
CA SER A 78 11.38 11.53 14.63
C SER A 78 9.85 11.57 14.54
N TRP A 79 9.31 12.26 13.54
CA TRP A 79 7.87 12.39 13.31
C TRP A 79 7.17 11.05 13.07
N VAL A 80 7.86 10.07 12.46
CA VAL A 80 7.32 8.71 12.27
C VAL A 80 7.06 8.04 13.61
N LYS A 81 7.99 8.19 14.57
CA LYS A 81 7.82 7.65 15.92
C LYS A 81 6.66 8.33 16.64
N GLU A 82 6.53 9.64 16.49
CA GLU A 82 5.44 10.41 17.09
C GLU A 82 4.07 9.98 16.54
N LYS A 83 3.94 9.80 15.22
CA LYS A 83 2.72 9.29 14.58
C LYS A 83 2.37 7.87 15.04
N CYS A 84 3.36 6.99 15.18
CA CYS A 84 3.14 5.65 15.75
C CYS A 84 2.62 5.74 17.19
N MET A 85 3.21 6.59 18.02
CA MET A 85 2.77 6.78 19.40
C MET A 85 1.37 7.37 19.49
N GLN A 86 1.05 8.36 18.66
CA GLN A 86 -0.30 8.92 18.56
C GLN A 86 -1.31 7.82 18.21
N PHE A 87 -1.02 6.99 17.20
CA PHE A 87 -1.88 5.88 16.83
C PHE A 87 -2.08 4.88 17.98
N ILE A 88 -1.02 4.52 18.71
CA ILE A 88 -1.13 3.61 19.86
C ILE A 88 -2.02 4.21 20.94
N VAL A 89 -1.81 5.46 21.32
CA VAL A 89 -2.58 6.12 22.38
C VAL A 89 -4.04 6.32 21.97
N LEU A 90 -4.28 6.78 20.75
CA LEU A 90 -5.63 7.08 20.25
C LEU A 90 -6.43 5.81 19.96
N CYS A 91 -5.79 4.77 19.42
CA CYS A 91 -6.51 3.63 18.86
C CYS A 91 -6.26 2.30 19.58
N VAL A 92 -5.11 2.09 20.21
CA VAL A 92 -4.76 0.79 20.81
C VAL A 92 -5.01 0.77 22.32
N VAL A 93 -4.70 1.85 23.04
CA VAL A 93 -4.88 1.92 24.50
C VAL A 93 -6.34 1.71 24.93
N PRO A 94 -7.35 2.37 24.32
CA PRO A 94 -8.75 2.13 24.68
C PRO A 94 -9.18 0.67 24.46
N VAL A 95 -8.64 0.03 23.41
CA VAL A 95 -8.92 -1.36 23.07
C VAL A 95 -8.30 -2.32 24.06
N LEU A 96 -7.02 -2.10 24.44
CA LEU A 96 -6.30 -2.90 25.43
C LEU A 96 -6.96 -2.83 26.80
N VAL A 97 -7.33 -1.63 27.26
CA VAL A 97 -8.06 -1.46 28.53
C VAL A 97 -9.44 -2.13 28.45
N SER A 98 -10.09 -2.12 27.28
CA SER A 98 -11.35 -2.83 27.06
C SER A 98 -11.19 -4.37 26.96
N MET A 99 -10.01 -4.92 26.66
CA MET A 99 -9.79 -6.37 26.63
C MET A 99 -9.81 -7.00 28.04
N ASP A 100 -9.48 -6.23 29.09
CA ASP A 100 -9.41 -6.72 30.48
C ASP A 100 -10.81 -6.94 31.12
N SER A 101 -11.86 -6.28 30.61
CA SER A 101 -13.23 -6.37 31.15
C SER A 101 -14.19 -7.31 30.38
N ARG A 102 -13.73 -8.01 29.33
CA ARG A 102 -14.60 -8.78 28.42
C ARG A 102 -14.74 -10.27 28.77
N HIS A 103 -15.21 -10.58 29.98
CA HIS A 103 -15.81 -11.90 30.24
C HIS A 103 -17.32 -11.95 29.98
N LEU A 104 -18.02 -10.81 29.78
CA LEU A 104 -19.47 -10.78 29.58
C LEU A 104 -19.91 -9.57 28.73
N ALA A 105 -19.64 -9.56 27.42
CA ALA A 105 -20.47 -8.87 26.42
C ALA A 105 -19.85 -9.02 25.02
N GLY A 106 -20.70 -9.35 24.06
CA GLY A 106 -20.35 -9.77 22.71
C GLY A 106 -19.62 -8.74 21.84
N ASP A 107 -19.15 -9.26 20.71
CA ASP A 107 -18.46 -8.62 19.61
C ASP A 107 -18.86 -7.16 19.35
N GLN A 108 -18.01 -6.24 19.77
CA GLN A 108 -17.82 -5.01 19.03
C GLN A 108 -16.34 -4.89 18.68
N GLN A 109 -16.04 -5.18 17.42
CA GLN A 109 -14.73 -4.95 16.81
C GLN A 109 -14.39 -3.48 17.05
N THR A 110 -13.46 -3.26 17.97
CA THR A 110 -12.97 -1.95 18.34
C THR A 110 -12.07 -1.47 17.21
N SER A 111 -12.71 -1.00 16.13
CA SER A 111 -12.06 -0.30 15.03
C SER A 111 -11.59 1.05 15.56
N CYS A 112 -10.35 1.42 15.26
CA CYS A 112 -9.84 2.78 15.40
C CYS A 112 -10.96 3.76 14.97
N HIS A 113 -11.49 4.57 15.89
CA HIS A 113 -12.54 5.50 15.54
C HIS A 113 -11.96 6.51 14.53
N ASP A 114 -12.42 6.42 13.28
CA ASP A 114 -12.27 7.48 12.29
C ASP A 114 -13.04 8.69 12.82
N PRO A 115 -12.45 9.88 12.99
CA PRO A 115 -13.18 11.07 13.43
C PRO A 115 -14.34 11.45 12.49
N THR A 116 -14.41 10.84 11.29
CA THR A 116 -15.51 11.00 10.33
C THR A 116 -16.59 9.90 10.37
N GLY A 117 -16.53 8.92 11.28
CA GLY A 117 -17.64 7.96 11.50
C GLY A 117 -17.93 6.99 10.35
N TYR A 118 -17.05 6.87 9.35
CA TYR A 118 -17.22 5.92 8.26
C TYR A 118 -16.60 4.56 8.60
N PRO A 119 -17.28 3.43 8.32
CA PRO A 119 -16.72 2.11 8.52
C PRO A 119 -15.51 1.89 7.60
N VAL A 120 -14.39 1.48 8.19
CA VAL A 120 -13.17 1.11 7.46
C VAL A 120 -13.44 -0.18 6.68
N PRO A 121 -13.28 -0.19 5.34
CA PRO A 121 -13.34 -1.43 4.57
C PRO A 121 -12.23 -2.36 5.06
N LYS A 122 -12.60 -3.56 5.53
CA LYS A 122 -11.63 -4.62 5.78
C LYS A 122 -10.91 -4.90 4.46
N SER A 123 -9.64 -4.54 4.35
CA SER A 123 -8.78 -5.07 3.30
C SER A 123 -8.64 -6.57 3.55
N GLY A 124 -9.54 -7.34 2.93
CA GLY A 124 -9.40 -8.77 2.82
C GLY A 124 -8.11 -9.05 2.07
N VAL A 125 -7.06 -9.43 2.81
CA VAL A 125 -5.97 -10.20 2.25
C VAL A 125 -6.60 -11.51 1.76
N PRO A 126 -6.54 -11.87 0.46
CA PRO A 126 -6.82 -13.24 0.09
C PRO A 126 -5.70 -14.07 0.71
N SER A 127 -6.03 -14.82 1.77
CA SER A 127 -5.26 -15.99 2.17
C SER A 127 -5.28 -16.95 0.98
N SER A 128 -4.25 -16.87 0.14
CA SER A 128 -3.94 -17.96 -0.78
C SER A 128 -3.54 -19.16 0.07
N ALA A 129 -4.53 -20.01 0.34
CA ALA A 129 -4.30 -21.38 0.74
C ALA A 129 -3.52 -22.09 -0.38
N SER A 130 -2.45 -22.78 0.01
CA SER A 130 -1.87 -23.90 -0.73
C SER A 130 -1.77 -25.07 0.23
#